data_AF-A0A948KC93-F1
#
_entry.id   AF-A0A948KC93-F1
#
_cell.length_a   1.000
_cell.length_b   1.000
_cell.length_c   1.000
_cell.angle_alpha   90.00
_cell.angle_beta   90.00
_cell.angle_gamma   90.00
#
_symmetry.space_group_name_H-M   'P 1'
#
loop_
_entity.id
_entity.type
_entity.pdbx_description
1 polymer ?
#
loop_
_entity_poly.entity_id
_entity_poly.type
_entity_poly.pdbx_seq_one_letter_code
_entity_poly.pdbx_strand_id
1 'polypeptide(L)'
;MAIGTYYHVTPTGAGAKNGLTWATAFDEPALEAFLEATVVAGDVIFIESGTYTLDSAIDWSARDGTGIAPIALIGVTTAPRLGGREGAAILYSDWATEANRPFFDCVTFQILASDYNVIRNIYFQGSTNGTVISGGYSVIENCKFDNDNGGSG
;
A
#
# COMPACT_ATOMS: atom_id res chain seq x y z
N MET A 1 -14.73 -1.80 14.75
CA MET A 1 -13.62 -2.35 13.97
C MET A 1 -12.66 -2.98 14.95
N ALA A 2 -12.43 -4.29 14.87
CA ALA A 2 -11.35 -4.91 15.62
C ALA A 2 -10.06 -4.66 14.82
N ILE A 3 -9.12 -3.97 15.44
CA ILE A 3 -7.86 -3.60 14.82
C ILE A 3 -6.80 -4.59 15.28
N GLY A 4 -6.07 -5.16 14.32
CA GLY A 4 -4.94 -6.05 14.51
C GLY A 4 -3.64 -5.26 14.74
N THR A 5 -2.56 -5.67 14.09
CA THR A 5 -1.25 -5.02 14.26
C THR A 5 -1.05 -3.91 13.23
N TYR A 6 -0.31 -2.87 13.63
CA TYR A 6 0.12 -1.81 12.74
C TYR A 6 1.52 -2.08 12.19
N TYR A 7 1.61 -2.01 10.87
CA TYR A 7 2.84 -2.18 10.13
C TYR A 7 3.18 -0.92 9.34
N HIS A 8 4.47 -0.72 9.09
CA HIS A 8 5.02 0.46 8.46
C HIS A 8 5.95 0.04 7.34
N VAL A 9 5.85 0.72 6.20
CA VAL A 9 6.63 0.43 5.00
C VAL A 9 7.25 1.71 4.50
N THR A 10 8.54 1.68 4.14
CA THR A 10 9.23 2.77 3.46
C THR A 10 9.85 2.24 2.16
N PRO A 11 10.15 3.10 1.17
CA PRO A 11 10.73 2.63 -0.10
C PRO A 11 12.00 1.78 0.07
N THR A 12 12.79 2.04 1.11
CA THR A 12 14.07 1.36 1.37
C THR A 12 14.04 0.46 2.61
N GLY A 13 12.92 0.40 3.32
CA GLY A 13 12.81 -0.18 4.65
C GLY A 13 13.67 0.52 5.70
N ALA A 14 13.64 -0.02 6.93
CA ALA A 14 14.46 0.44 8.04
C ALA A 14 14.77 -0.69 9.04
N GLY A 15 15.92 -0.60 9.70
CA GLY A 15 16.30 -1.46 10.82
C GLY A 15 16.12 -2.96 10.54
N ALA A 16 15.40 -3.65 11.44
CA ALA A 16 15.15 -5.09 11.35
C ALA A 16 14.08 -5.49 10.31
N LYS A 17 13.43 -4.54 9.65
CA LYS A 17 12.41 -4.77 8.61
C LYS A 17 11.30 -5.74 9.04
N ASN A 18 10.74 -5.53 10.22
CA ASN A 18 9.59 -6.29 10.73
C ASN A 18 8.26 -5.49 10.70
N GLY A 19 8.30 -4.26 10.19
CA GLY A 19 7.15 -3.38 10.01
C GLY A 19 6.57 -2.77 11.29
N LEU A 20 6.91 -3.26 12.49
CA LEU A 20 6.23 -2.86 13.73
C LEU A 20 6.37 -1.37 14.07
N THR A 21 7.40 -0.70 13.56
CA THR A 21 7.62 0.74 13.73
C THR A 21 8.25 1.31 12.46
N TRP A 22 8.23 2.64 12.31
CA TRP A 22 9.01 3.32 11.26
C TRP A 22 10.52 3.05 11.34
N ALA A 23 11.07 2.80 12.54
CA ALA A 23 12.49 2.47 12.70
C ALA A 23 12.82 1.03 12.29
N THR A 24 11.80 0.19 12.12
CA THR A 24 11.90 -1.22 11.71
C THR A 24 11.03 -1.52 10.50
N ALA A 25 10.73 -0.50 9.69
CA ALA A 25 9.79 -0.57 8.57
C ALA A 25 10.19 -1.63 7.54
N PHE A 26 9.20 -2.28 6.95
CA PHE A 26 9.40 -3.11 5.76
C PHE A 26 9.96 -2.27 4.61
N ASP A 27 10.86 -2.86 3.82
CA ASP A 27 11.05 -2.48 2.42
C ASP A 27 10.03 -3.23 1.55
N GLU A 28 10.09 -2.99 0.24
CA GLU A 28 9.18 -3.60 -0.73
C GLU A 28 9.21 -5.15 -0.68
N PRO A 29 10.37 -5.85 -0.73
CA PRO A 29 10.37 -7.31 -0.71
C PRO A 29 9.88 -7.92 0.62
N ALA A 30 10.16 -7.25 1.75
CA ALA A 30 9.66 -7.70 3.04
C ALA A 30 8.14 -7.48 3.19
N LEU A 31 7.59 -6.43 2.57
CA LEU A 31 6.16 -6.20 2.50
C LEU A 31 5.46 -7.29 1.70
N GLU A 32 5.97 -7.62 0.50
CA GLU A 32 5.43 -8.68 -0.35
C GLU A 32 5.38 -10.00 0.43
N ALA A 33 6.52 -10.47 0.94
CA ALA A 33 6.59 -11.70 1.72
C ALA A 33 5.65 -11.71 2.94
N PHE A 34 5.46 -10.58 3.61
CA PHE A 34 4.52 -10.46 4.71
C PHE A 34 3.06 -10.60 4.26
N LEU A 35 2.66 -9.90 3.21
CA LEU A 35 1.29 -9.93 2.69
C LEU A 35 0.90 -11.31 2.16
N GLU A 36 1.79 -11.99 1.46
CA GLU A 36 1.47 -13.30 0.88
C GLU A 36 1.40 -14.41 1.96
N ALA A 37 2.31 -14.36 2.94
CA ALA A 37 2.52 -15.47 3.87
C ALA A 37 1.92 -15.25 5.27
N THR A 38 1.74 -14.02 5.72
CA THR A 38 1.58 -13.74 7.16
C THR A 38 0.42 -12.82 7.53
N VAL A 39 0.03 -11.88 6.68
CA VAL A 39 -1.02 -10.90 7.01
C VAL A 39 -2.31 -11.59 7.45
N VAL A 40 -2.96 -11.01 8.46
CA VAL A 40 -4.22 -11.52 9.02
C VAL A 40 -5.27 -10.41 9.12
N ALA A 41 -6.54 -10.83 9.23
CA ALA A 41 -7.67 -9.93 9.39
C ALA A 41 -7.47 -8.90 10.51
N GLY A 42 -7.70 -7.63 10.19
CA GLY A 42 -7.55 -6.49 11.09
C GLY A 42 -6.19 -5.80 11.04
N ASP A 43 -5.17 -6.40 10.42
CA ASP A 43 -3.88 -5.74 10.24
C ASP A 43 -4.01 -4.47 9.38
N VAL A 44 -3.23 -3.45 9.75
CA VAL A 44 -3.17 -2.18 9.03
C VAL A 44 -1.72 -1.90 8.66
N ILE A 45 -1.49 -1.68 7.37
CA ILE A 45 -0.19 -1.45 6.78
C ILE A 45 -0.14 -0.02 6.27
N PHE A 46 0.68 0.81 6.91
CA PHE A 46 0.96 2.18 6.49
C PHE A 46 2.13 2.21 5.52
N ILE A 47 1.88 2.71 4.31
CA ILE A 47 2.88 2.86 3.27
C ILE A 47 3.27 4.34 3.19
N GLU A 48 4.53 4.65 3.45
CA GLU A 48 5.04 6.00 3.31
C GLU A 48 5.13 6.45 1.84
N SER A 49 5.02 7.76 1.61
CA SER A 49 5.28 8.36 0.32
C SER A 49 6.67 8.08 -0.23
N GLY A 50 6.72 7.81 -1.53
CA GLY A 50 7.94 7.45 -2.25
C GLY A 50 7.63 6.41 -3.31
N THR A 51 8.64 6.12 -4.13
CA THR A 51 8.54 5.15 -5.22
C THR A 51 8.89 3.75 -4.73
N TYR A 52 8.00 2.80 -5.00
CA TYR A 52 8.17 1.37 -4.78
C TYR A 52 8.15 0.72 -6.16
N THR A 53 9.29 0.17 -6.57
CA THR A 53 9.40 -0.52 -7.85
C THR A 53 9.09 -1.99 -7.62
N LEU A 54 7.99 -2.47 -8.20
CA LEU A 54 7.56 -3.86 -8.08
C LEU A 54 8.07 -4.67 -9.28
N ASP A 55 8.62 -5.85 -9.04
CA ASP A 55 9.10 -6.79 -10.07
C ASP A 55 8.15 -7.98 -10.30
N SER A 56 7.32 -8.33 -9.32
CA SER A 56 6.25 -9.34 -9.40
C SER A 56 4.98 -8.90 -8.69
N ALA A 57 3.89 -9.65 -8.96
CA ALA A 57 2.67 -9.88 -8.17
C ALA A 57 2.74 -9.73 -6.62
N ILE A 58 2.00 -8.85 -5.95
CA ILE A 58 1.80 -8.91 -4.49
C ILE A 58 0.45 -9.56 -4.32
N ASP A 59 0.47 -10.84 -3.97
CA ASP A 59 -0.70 -11.69 -3.96
C ASP A 59 -1.07 -12.17 -2.55
N TRP A 60 -2.04 -11.50 -1.95
CA TRP A 60 -2.67 -11.97 -0.72
C TRP A 60 -4.10 -12.46 -0.96
N SER A 61 -4.42 -12.97 -2.16
CA SER A 61 -5.75 -13.48 -2.49
C SER A 61 -6.18 -14.71 -1.65
N ALA A 62 -5.24 -15.31 -0.92
CA ALA A 62 -5.51 -16.38 0.04
C ALA A 62 -5.79 -15.86 1.47
N ARG A 63 -5.82 -14.53 1.67
CA ARG A 63 -5.92 -13.87 2.98
C ARG A 63 -7.12 -12.95 3.03
N ASP A 64 -8.17 -13.40 3.71
CA ASP A 64 -9.38 -12.62 3.90
C ASP A 64 -9.28 -11.68 5.10
N GLY A 65 -9.78 -10.46 4.93
CA GLY A 65 -10.26 -9.67 6.05
C GLY A 65 -11.62 -10.20 6.54
N THR A 66 -12.26 -9.45 7.42
CA THR A 66 -13.67 -9.69 7.79
C THR A 66 -14.44 -8.38 7.83
N GLY A 67 -15.77 -8.45 7.81
CA GLY A 67 -16.62 -7.25 7.85
C GLY A 67 -16.40 -6.33 9.06
N ILE A 68 -15.78 -6.82 10.14
CA ILE A 68 -15.43 -6.01 11.32
C ILE A 68 -13.92 -5.79 11.49
N ALA A 69 -13.09 -6.48 10.73
CA ALA A 69 -11.63 -6.45 10.79
C ALA A 69 -11.05 -6.64 9.38
N PRO A 70 -11.17 -5.63 8.50
CA PRO A 70 -10.58 -5.70 7.17
C PRO A 70 -9.05 -5.69 7.26
N ILE A 71 -8.38 -6.24 6.25
CA ILE A 71 -6.95 -5.98 6.03
C ILE A 71 -6.85 -4.62 5.34
N ALA A 72 -6.04 -3.72 5.87
CA ALA A 72 -5.95 -2.35 5.36
C ALA A 72 -4.55 -2.00 4.87
N LEU A 73 -4.46 -1.49 3.65
CA LEU A 73 -3.26 -0.96 3.02
C LEU A 73 -3.46 0.54 2.76
N ILE A 74 -2.77 1.40 3.52
CA ILE A 74 -3.06 2.84 3.58
C ILE A 74 -1.81 3.65 3.27
N GLY A 75 -1.87 4.45 2.22
CA GLY A 75 -0.83 5.41 1.90
C GLY A 75 -0.82 6.66 2.79
N VAL A 76 0.38 7.12 3.14
CA VAL A 76 0.63 8.27 4.02
C VAL A 76 1.78 9.14 3.52
N THR A 77 1.79 10.43 3.90
CA THR A 77 2.92 11.34 3.62
C THR A 77 4.13 11.09 4.54
N THR A 78 5.34 11.44 4.10
CA THR A 78 6.57 11.43 4.92
C THR A 78 6.53 12.45 6.07
N ALA A 79 5.73 13.51 5.96
CA ALA A 79 5.69 14.60 6.92
C ALA A 79 4.27 14.96 7.39
N PRO A 80 4.06 15.16 8.71
CA PRO A 80 5.02 14.94 9.79
C PRO A 80 4.88 13.54 10.38
N ARG A 81 5.93 12.71 10.20
CA ARG A 81 6.30 11.64 11.16
C ARG A 81 6.44 12.15 12.61
N LEU A 82 6.52 13.48 12.80
CA LEU A 82 6.64 14.20 14.06
C LEU A 82 5.26 14.54 14.63
N GLY A 83 4.75 13.69 15.52
CA GLY A 83 3.54 13.97 16.29
C GLY A 83 2.71 12.76 16.71
N GLY A 84 3.14 11.53 16.40
CA GLY A 84 2.43 10.32 16.80
C GLY A 84 1.11 10.08 16.07
N ARG A 85 0.93 10.68 14.89
CA ARG A 85 -0.19 10.40 13.98
C ARG A 85 0.33 9.52 12.86
N GLU A 86 -0.36 8.42 12.58
CA GLU A 86 -0.04 7.47 11.51
C GLU A 86 -0.22 8.16 10.15
N GLY A 87 0.76 8.97 9.74
CA GLY A 87 0.72 9.73 8.50
C GLY A 87 -0.19 10.96 8.50
N ALA A 88 0.10 11.95 7.66
CA ALA A 88 -0.93 12.93 7.28
C ALA A 88 -1.81 12.30 6.19
N ALA A 89 -3.10 12.65 6.18
CA ALA A 89 -4.00 12.28 5.10
C ALA A 89 -3.48 12.85 3.77
N ILE A 90 -3.45 12.03 2.71
CA ILE A 90 -3.18 12.49 1.34
C ILE A 90 -4.30 13.43 0.92
N LEU A 91 -3.97 14.70 0.66
CA LEU A 91 -4.91 15.73 0.23
C LEU A 91 -5.16 15.65 -1.27
N TYR A 92 -6.25 16.27 -1.74
CA TYR A 92 -6.52 16.40 -3.17
C TYR A 92 -5.33 17.01 -3.94
N SER A 93 -4.68 18.02 -3.35
CA SER A 93 -3.51 18.68 -3.93
C SER A 93 -2.30 17.76 -4.08
N ASP A 94 -2.16 16.73 -3.24
CA ASP A 94 -1.06 15.78 -3.31
C ASP A 94 -1.18 14.85 -4.53
N TRP A 95 -2.36 14.77 -5.17
CA TRP A 95 -2.52 14.05 -6.43
C TRP A 95 -1.91 14.78 -7.63
N ALA A 96 -1.67 16.09 -7.52
CA ALA A 96 -1.00 16.86 -8.57
C ALA A 96 0.53 16.63 -8.60
N THR A 97 1.14 16.14 -7.52
CA THR A 97 2.59 15.98 -7.38
C THR A 97 2.97 14.60 -6.84
N GLU A 98 3.78 13.84 -7.57
CA GLU A 98 4.13 12.45 -7.22
C GLU A 98 4.90 12.31 -5.90
N ALA A 99 5.64 13.33 -5.48
CA ALA A 99 6.56 13.29 -4.34
C ALA A 99 5.89 13.09 -2.96
N ASN A 100 4.58 13.30 -2.83
CA ASN A 100 3.89 13.30 -1.53
C ASN A 100 3.04 12.06 -1.27
N ARG A 101 3.13 11.01 -2.09
CA ARG A 101 2.28 9.82 -1.97
C ARG A 101 3.05 8.53 -2.25
N PRO A 102 2.57 7.37 -1.78
CA PRO A 102 3.11 6.10 -2.20
C PRO A 102 2.82 5.88 -3.67
N PHE A 103 3.88 5.59 -4.40
CA PHE A 103 3.84 5.38 -5.83
C PHE A 103 4.37 3.99 -6.13
N PHE A 104 3.48 3.09 -6.53
CA PHE A 104 3.82 1.73 -6.93
C PHE A 104 4.03 1.74 -8.45
N ASP A 105 5.31 1.70 -8.84
CA ASP A 105 5.77 1.70 -10.23
C ASP A 105 6.02 0.27 -10.68
N CYS A 106 5.32 -0.14 -11.73
CA CYS A 106 5.26 -1.53 -12.14
C CYS A 106 5.27 -1.67 -13.67
N VAL A 107 5.89 -2.73 -14.19
CA VAL A 107 5.87 -3.01 -15.64
C VAL A 107 4.63 -3.84 -16.02
N THR A 108 4.33 -4.88 -15.24
CA THR A 108 3.17 -5.77 -15.44
C THR A 108 2.70 -6.26 -14.07
N PHE A 109 1.72 -5.59 -13.46
CA PHE A 109 1.37 -5.94 -12.09
C PHE A 109 -0.11 -5.78 -11.74
N GLN A 110 -0.53 -6.66 -10.84
CA GLN A 110 -1.84 -6.69 -10.22
C GLN A 110 -1.65 -6.76 -8.70
N ILE A 111 -2.26 -5.85 -7.91
CA ILE A 111 -2.50 -6.18 -6.51
C ILE A 111 -3.60 -7.24 -6.54
N LEU A 112 -3.34 -8.44 -6.00
CA LEU A 112 -4.38 -9.46 -5.84
C LEU A 112 -4.76 -9.51 -4.37
N ALA A 113 -5.89 -8.90 -4.05
CA ALA A 113 -6.46 -8.86 -2.72
C ALA A 113 -7.68 -9.79 -2.63
N SER A 114 -7.87 -10.43 -1.48
CA SER A 114 -9.05 -11.27 -1.25
C SER A 114 -10.30 -10.44 -0.88
N ASP A 115 -11.21 -11.00 -0.10
CA ASP A 115 -12.40 -10.32 0.42
C ASP A 115 -12.06 -9.39 1.61
N TYR A 116 -12.90 -8.36 1.82
CA TYR A 116 -12.84 -7.43 2.96
C TYR A 116 -11.51 -6.70 3.10
N ASN A 117 -11.00 -6.14 1.99
CA ASN A 117 -9.80 -5.33 1.99
C ASN A 117 -10.13 -3.83 1.96
N VAL A 118 -9.24 -3.01 2.53
CA VAL A 118 -9.29 -1.55 2.42
C VAL A 118 -7.98 -1.08 1.80
N ILE A 119 -8.02 -0.58 0.58
CA ILE A 119 -6.84 -0.04 -0.11
C ILE A 119 -7.08 1.46 -0.33
N ARG A 120 -6.21 2.30 0.23
CA ARG A 120 -6.38 3.75 0.25
C ARG A 120 -5.13 4.51 -0.06
N ASN A 121 -5.29 5.66 -0.71
CA ASN A 121 -4.25 6.69 -0.82
C ASN A 121 -2.98 6.24 -1.57
N ILE A 122 -3.10 5.32 -2.52
CA ILE A 122 -1.96 4.79 -3.28
C ILE A 122 -2.09 5.16 -4.75
N TYR A 123 -0.95 5.52 -5.35
CA TYR A 123 -0.84 5.69 -6.79
C TYR A 123 -0.22 4.44 -7.42
N PHE A 124 -0.97 3.78 -8.29
CA PHE A 124 -0.52 2.65 -9.10
C PHE A 124 -0.23 3.10 -10.53
N GLN A 125 0.96 2.79 -11.04
CA GLN A 125 1.31 2.93 -12.44
C GLN A 125 1.79 1.59 -12.99
N GLY A 126 1.21 1.21 -14.12
CA GLY A 126 1.65 0.07 -14.92
C GLY A 126 2.15 0.57 -16.28
N SER A 127 3.25 0.04 -16.80
CA SER A 127 3.65 0.27 -18.20
C SER A 127 2.80 -0.52 -19.21
N THR A 128 2.00 -1.47 -18.73
CA THR A 128 1.11 -2.31 -19.55
C THR A 128 -0.31 -2.33 -18.99
N ASN A 129 -0.46 -2.72 -17.72
CA ASN A 129 -1.70 -2.69 -16.96
C ASN A 129 -1.36 -2.50 -15.48
N GLY A 130 -1.72 -1.35 -14.88
CA GLY A 130 -1.72 -1.18 -13.43
C GLY A 130 -3.11 -1.53 -12.90
N THR A 131 -3.28 -2.69 -12.25
CA THR A 131 -4.59 -3.18 -11.80
C THR A 131 -4.60 -3.50 -10.31
N VAL A 132 -5.72 -3.25 -9.65
CA VAL A 132 -6.03 -3.86 -8.35
C VAL A 132 -7.22 -4.79 -8.58
N ILE A 133 -7.03 -6.07 -8.31
CA ILE A 133 -8.08 -7.09 -8.31
C ILE A 133 -8.40 -7.36 -6.85
N SER A 134 -9.66 -7.21 -6.48
CA SER A 134 -10.10 -7.50 -5.12
C SER A 134 -11.34 -8.39 -5.13
N GLY A 135 -11.44 -9.22 -4.10
CA GLY A 135 -12.64 -9.99 -3.79
C GLY A 135 -13.83 -9.12 -3.36
N GLY A 136 -14.85 -9.78 -2.82
CA GLY A 136 -16.07 -9.16 -2.33
C GLY A 136 -15.83 -8.25 -1.12
N TYR A 137 -16.71 -7.27 -0.96
CA TYR A 137 -16.77 -6.40 0.23
C TYR A 137 -15.50 -5.57 0.52
N SER A 138 -14.70 -5.33 -0.51
CA SER A 138 -13.53 -4.48 -0.43
C SER A 138 -13.83 -3.02 -0.75
N VAL A 139 -13.00 -2.13 -0.21
CA VAL A 139 -13.03 -0.69 -0.45
C VAL A 139 -11.71 -0.29 -1.08
N ILE A 140 -11.78 0.29 -2.28
CA ILE A 140 -10.65 0.94 -2.93
C ILE A 140 -11.02 2.42 -3.03
N GLU A 141 -10.32 3.27 -2.28
CA GLU A 141 -10.73 4.66 -2.08
C GLU A 141 -9.55 5.60 -2.19
N ASN A 142 -9.72 6.72 -2.89
CA ASN A 142 -8.68 7.73 -3.08
C ASN A 142 -7.39 7.07 -3.61
N CYS A 143 -7.50 6.29 -4.68
CA CYS A 143 -6.36 5.72 -5.39
C CYS A 143 -6.31 6.31 -6.80
N LYS A 144 -5.10 6.51 -7.33
CA LYS A 144 -4.88 6.84 -8.75
C LYS A 144 -4.39 5.60 -9.48
N PHE A 145 -4.93 5.37 -10.66
CA PHE A 145 -4.48 4.36 -11.59
C PHE A 145 -4.07 5.07 -12.86
N ASP A 146 -2.82 4.90 -13.25
CA ASP A 146 -2.30 5.47 -14.49
C ASP A 146 -1.63 4.36 -15.31
N ASN A 147 -1.73 4.50 -16.62
CA ASN A 147 -1.08 3.61 -17.57
C ASN A 147 -0.26 4.50 -18.49
N ASP A 148 0.97 4.78 -18.08
CA ASP A 148 1.85 5.59 -18.90
C ASP A 148 2.42 4.71 -20.02
N ASN A 149 1.72 4.68 -21.15
CA ASN A 149 2.21 4.13 -22.42
C ASN A 149 3.31 5.03 -23.05
N GLY A 150 4.09 5.77 -22.25
CA GLY A 150 5.17 6.65 -22.72
C GLY A 150 4.71 7.78 -23.64
N GLY A 151 3.44 8.16 -23.57
CA GLY A 151 2.84 9.17 -24.44
C GLY A 151 2.90 10.55 -23.78
N SER A 152 4.02 11.24 -23.93
CA SER A 152 4.13 12.66 -23.59
C SER A 152 3.07 13.46 -24.37
N GLY A 153 2.09 14.00 -23.65
CA GLY A 153 1.12 15.00 -24.14
C GLY A 153 1.44 16.38 -23.62
#